data_AF-A0A8S4A0A7-F1
#
_entry.id   AF-A0A8S4A0A7-F1
#
_cell.length_a   1.000
_cell.length_b   1.000
_cell.length_c   1.000
_cell.angle_alpha   90.00
_cell.angle_beta   90.00
_cell.angle_gamma   90.00
#
_symmetry.space_group_name_H-M   'P 1'
#
loop_
_entity.id
_entity.type
_entity.pdbx_description
1 polymer ?
#
loop_
_entity_poly.entity_id
_entity_poly.type
_entity_poly.pdbx_seq_one_letter_code
_entity_poly.pdbx_strand_id
1 'polypeptide(L)'
;VTVNLVPNTVRKYEVALVVDVERVGEEIISLPITAKSLVPEITSAMPVLNYGRCFLRYPYEQQISLHNDTDLAAKYEIVRQNEDHAETLPISYGSPKPK
;
A
#
# COMPACT_ATOMS: atom_id res chain seq x y z
N VAL A 1 -16.75 21.92 21.86
CA VAL A 1 -16.87 20.60 21.19
C VAL A 1 -15.65 20.43 20.31
N THR A 2 -14.91 19.32 20.45
CA THR A 2 -13.73 19.01 19.64
C THR A 2 -14.02 17.74 18.87
N VAL A 3 -13.79 17.74 17.56
CA VAL A 3 -14.02 16.60 16.67
C VAL A 3 -12.68 16.16 16.10
N ASN A 4 -12.35 14.88 16.22
CA ASN A 4 -11.14 14.30 15.68
C ASN A 4 -11.47 13.47 14.44
N LEU A 5 -10.76 13.70 13.34
CA LEU A 5 -10.77 12.84 12.17
C LEU A 5 -9.71 11.76 12.35
N VAL A 6 -10.13 10.49 12.47
CA VAL A 6 -9.23 9.33 12.55
C VAL A 6 -9.40 8.50 11.27
N PRO A 7 -8.60 8.77 10.21
CA PRO A 7 -8.73 8.06 8.94
C PRO A 7 -8.13 6.65 9.03
N ASN A 8 -8.89 5.65 8.59
CA ASN A 8 -8.42 4.26 8.49
C ASN A 8 -8.17 3.80 7.04
N THR A 9 -8.52 4.64 6.06
CA THR A 9 -8.38 4.32 4.63
C THR A 9 -7.91 5.54 3.85
N VAL A 10 -7.27 5.30 2.71
CA VAL A 10 -6.87 6.33 1.76
C VAL A 10 -8.10 6.76 0.98
N ARG A 11 -8.61 7.95 1.24
CA ARG A 11 -9.77 8.51 0.53
C ARG A 11 -9.90 10.01 0.72
N LYS A 12 -10.75 10.61 -0.13
CA LYS A 12 -11.34 11.93 0.12
C LYS A 12 -12.54 11.75 1.05
N TYR A 13 -12.65 12.63 2.04
CA TYR A 13 -13.77 12.70 2.96
C TYR A 13 -14.58 13.96 2.64
N GLU A 14 -15.86 13.78 2.39
CA GLU A 14 -16.85 14.84 2.23
C GLU A 14 -18.02 14.48 3.14
N VAL A 15 -18.04 15.06 4.33
CA VAL A 15 -19.02 14.75 5.38
C VAL A 15 -19.54 16.06 5.98
N ALA A 16 -20.61 16.00 6.76
CA ALA A 16 -21.12 17.14 7.50
C ALA A 16 -21.32 16.79 8.97
N LEU A 17 -20.97 17.70 9.86
CA LEU A 17 -21.39 17.65 11.26
C LEU A 17 -22.76 18.32 11.35
N VAL A 18 -23.79 17.55 11.71
CA VAL A 18 -25.17 18.04 11.87
C VAL A 18 -25.52 18.19 13.34
N VAL A 19 -26.40 19.12 13.64
CA VAL A 19 -26.90 19.40 15.00
C VAL A 19 -28.40 19.16 15.05
N ASP A 20 -28.83 18.29 15.95
CA ASP A 20 -30.23 18.06 16.28
C ASP A 20 -30.56 18.78 17.59
N VAL A 21 -31.76 19.35 17.67
CA VAL A 21 -32.25 20.02 18.88
C VAL A 21 -33.61 19.46 19.25
N GLU A 22 -33.67 18.89 20.46
CA GLU A 22 -34.89 18.28 20.99
C GLU A 22 -36.07 19.27 20.93
N ARG A 23 -37.20 18.81 20.37
CA ARG A 23 -38.46 19.59 20.20
C ARG A 23 -38.36 20.79 19.26
N VAL A 24 -37.23 21.00 18.59
CA VAL A 24 -37.05 22.04 17.56
C VAL A 24 -36.97 21.40 16.18
N GLY A 25 -36.11 20.40 16.01
CA GLY A 25 -35.95 19.68 14.74
C GLY A 25 -34.64 18.91 14.64
N GLU A 26 -34.56 18.10 13.60
CA GLU A 26 -33.36 17.35 13.18
C GLU A 26 -32.58 18.14 12.11
N GLU A 27 -31.26 17.95 12.08
CA GLU A 27 -30.31 18.54 11.14
C GLU A 27 -30.47 20.06 10.94
N ILE A 28 -30.82 20.79 12.01
CA ILE A 28 -31.17 22.21 11.93
C ILE A 28 -29.96 23.10 11.52
N ILE A 29 -28.74 22.60 11.74
CA ILE A 29 -27.48 23.24 11.34
C ILE A 29 -26.55 22.15 10.82
N SER A 30 -25.87 22.42 9.71
CA SER A 30 -24.83 21.55 9.15
C SER A 30 -23.53 22.32 8.92
N LEU A 31 -22.42 21.71 9.33
CA LEU A 31 -21.06 22.18 9.04
C LEU A 31 -20.37 21.19 8.11
N PRO A 32 -20.15 21.52 6.84
CA PRO A 32 -19.44 20.65 5.92
C PRO A 32 -17.96 20.55 6.30
N ILE A 33 -17.41 19.34 6.23
CA ILE A 33 -16.03 19.00 6.55
C ILE A 33 -15.45 18.22 5.37
N THR A 34 -14.38 18.76 4.79
CA THR A 34 -13.62 18.11 3.72
C THR A 34 -12.22 17.77 4.18
N ALA A 35 -11.77 16.55 3.93
CA ALA A 35 -10.42 16.12 4.25
C ALA A 35 -9.89 15.11 3.22
N LYS A 36 -8.57 14.90 3.20
CA LYS A 36 -7.93 13.86 2.40
C LYS A 36 -6.97 13.08 3.29
N SER A 37 -7.10 11.76 3.27
CA SER A 37 -6.11 10.85 3.84
C SER A 37 -5.15 10.43 2.73
N LEU A 38 -3.86 10.65 2.95
CA LEU A 38 -2.79 10.36 2.00
C LEU A 38 -1.81 9.38 2.66
N VAL A 39 -1.27 8.48 1.86
CA VAL A 39 -0.18 7.58 2.25
C VAL A 39 0.93 7.70 1.21
N PRO A 40 2.20 7.57 1.61
CA PRO A 40 3.30 7.54 0.67
C PRO A 40 3.24 6.28 -0.21
N GLU A 41 3.56 6.44 -1.49
CA GLU A 41 3.85 5.32 -2.36
C GLU A 41 5.33 4.93 -2.19
N ILE A 42 5.59 3.64 -1.98
CA ILE A 42 6.94 3.10 -1.82
C ILE A 42 7.34 2.44 -3.13
N THR A 43 8.42 2.89 -3.74
CA THR A 43 8.91 2.40 -5.02
C THR A 43 10.17 1.56 -4.85
N SER A 44 10.42 0.63 -5.77
CA SER A 44 11.69 -0.12 -5.84
C SER A 44 12.51 0.36 -7.02
N ALA A 45 13.78 0.64 -6.81
CA ALA A 45 14.71 0.97 -7.91
C ALA A 45 14.93 -0.22 -8.86
N MET A 46 14.79 -1.44 -8.36
CA MET A 46 14.94 -2.69 -9.12
C MET A 46 13.71 -3.57 -8.89
N PRO A 47 12.63 -3.40 -9.69
CA PRO A 47 11.43 -4.23 -9.57
C PRO A 47 11.65 -5.67 -10.09
N VAL A 48 12.74 -5.92 -10.82
CA VAL A 48 13.11 -7.24 -11.36
C VAL A 48 14.47 -7.65 -10.81
N LEU A 49 14.53 -8.82 -10.18
CA LEU A 49 15.78 -9.44 -9.73
C LEU A 49 16.28 -10.43 -10.76
N ASN A 50 17.38 -10.08 -11.42
CA ASN A 50 18.05 -10.97 -12.36
C ASN A 50 19.28 -11.61 -11.70
N TYR A 51 19.14 -12.88 -11.34
CA TYR A 51 20.20 -13.70 -10.78
C TYR A 51 21.10 -14.35 -11.84
N GLY A 52 20.74 -14.27 -13.13
CA GLY A 52 21.50 -14.85 -14.22
C GLY A 52 21.64 -16.38 -14.12
N ARG A 53 22.88 -16.88 -14.11
CA ARG A 53 23.17 -18.31 -13.99
C ARG A 53 23.43 -18.68 -12.54
N CYS A 54 22.56 -19.49 -11.97
CA CYS A 54 22.68 -20.02 -10.61
C CYS A 54 23.06 -21.50 -10.61
N PHE A 55 23.98 -21.89 -9.75
CA PHE A 55 24.25 -23.30 -9.46
C PHE A 55 23.20 -23.86 -8.50
N LEU A 56 22.79 -25.11 -8.76
CA LEU A 56 21.91 -25.82 -7.86
C LEU A 56 22.56 -25.94 -6.48
N ARG A 57 21.77 -25.73 -5.43
CA ARG A 57 22.20 -25.81 -4.02
C ARG A 57 23.26 -24.79 -3.60
N TYR A 58 23.47 -23.74 -4.40
CA TYR A 58 24.29 -22.59 -4.01
C TYR A 58 23.37 -21.39 -3.72
N PRO A 59 23.42 -20.78 -2.53
CA PRO A 59 22.60 -19.60 -2.21
C PRO A 59 23.11 -18.36 -2.94
N TYR A 60 22.18 -17.53 -3.40
CA TYR A 60 22.47 -16.23 -4.02
C TYR A 60 21.65 -15.16 -3.32
N GLU A 61 22.29 -14.02 -3.07
CA GLU A 61 21.66 -12.86 -2.42
C GLU A 61 21.75 -11.65 -3.35
N GLN A 62 20.65 -10.89 -3.45
CA GLN A 62 20.61 -9.56 -4.06
C GLN A 62 19.91 -8.60 -3.12
N GLN A 63 20.37 -7.36 -3.08
CA GLN A 63 19.77 -6.30 -2.28
C GLN A 63 18.74 -5.53 -3.10
N ILE A 64 17.62 -5.19 -2.45
CA ILE A 64 16.59 -4.30 -3.00
C ILE A 64 16.57 -3.03 -2.17
N SER A 65 16.51 -1.88 -2.85
CA SER A 65 16.32 -0.58 -2.21
C SER A 65 14.89 -0.12 -2.43
N LEU A 66 14.18 0.11 -1.32
CA LEU A 66 12.87 0.74 -1.29
C LEU A 66 13.04 2.23 -1.06
N HIS A 67 12.35 3.03 -1.86
CA HIS A 67 12.40 4.49 -1.83
C HIS A 67 11.04 5.05 -1.41
N ASN A 68 11.06 6.00 -0.49
CA ASN A 68 9.93 6.85 -0.14
C ASN A 68 10.31 8.27 -0.50
N ASP A 69 9.81 8.73 -1.65
CA ASP A 69 10.15 10.05 -2.21
C ASP A 69 9.21 11.16 -1.72
N THR A 70 8.49 10.92 -0.63
CA THR A 70 7.51 11.86 -0.07
C THR A 70 7.89 12.25 1.36
N ASP A 71 7.33 13.37 1.83
CA ASP A 71 7.52 13.84 3.20
C ASP A 71 6.65 13.08 4.23
N LEU A 72 5.84 12.11 3.78
CA LEU A 72 5.00 11.30 4.66
C LEU A 72 5.76 10.09 5.18
N ALA A 73 5.53 9.72 6.44
CA ALA A 73 6.09 8.50 7.01
C ALA A 73 5.52 7.26 6.29
N ALA A 74 6.42 6.42 5.79
CA ALA A 74 6.06 5.19 5.09
C ALA A 74 6.07 3.98 6.02
N LYS A 75 5.16 3.05 5.76
CA LYS A 75 5.09 1.73 6.40
C LYS A 75 5.01 0.67 5.29
N TYR A 76 5.87 -0.33 5.35
CA TYR A 76 5.87 -1.46 4.43
C TYR A 76 5.87 -2.79 5.18
N GLU A 77 5.46 -3.83 4.47
CA GLU A 77 5.49 -5.22 4.93
C GLU A 77 5.96 -6.10 3.76
N ILE A 78 6.87 -7.03 4.05
CA ILE A 78 7.33 -8.02 3.06
C ILE A 78 6.35 -9.19 3.09
N VAL A 79 5.56 -9.32 2.02
CA VAL A 79 4.59 -10.42 1.86
C VAL A 79 5.29 -11.62 1.23
N ARG A 80 5.03 -12.82 1.76
CA ARG A 80 5.54 -14.06 1.15
C ARG A 80 4.85 -14.31 -0.18
N GLN A 81 5.59 -14.90 -1.12
CA GLN A 81 5.00 -15.34 -2.37
C GLN A 81 3.99 -16.45 -2.10
N ASN A 82 2.72 -16.24 -2.49
CA ASN A 82 1.66 -17.23 -2.34
C ASN A 82 1.83 -18.35 -3.36
N GLU A 83 1.77 -19.61 -2.93
CA GLU A 83 1.87 -20.79 -3.80
C GLU A 83 0.65 -20.95 -4.73
N ASP A 84 -0.50 -20.38 -4.35
CA ASP A 84 -1.79 -20.52 -5.05
C ASP A 84 -1.91 -19.72 -6.36
N HIS A 85 -0.96 -18.82 -6.65
CA HIS A 85 -0.93 -18.00 -7.88
C HIS A 85 0.02 -18.61 -8.95
N ALA A 86 -0.07 -19.92 -9.16
CA ALA A 86 0.79 -20.66 -10.09
C ALA A 86 0.63 -20.24 -11.57
N GLU A 87 -0.43 -19.51 -11.93
CA GLU A 87 -0.67 -19.07 -13.32
C GLU A 87 0.03 -17.76 -13.68
N THR A 88 0.57 -17.04 -12.69
CA THR A 88 1.41 -15.84 -12.86
C THR A 88 2.65 -15.96 -11.98
N LEU A 89 3.51 -16.94 -12.28
CA LEU A 89 4.74 -17.16 -11.51
C LEU A 89 5.66 -15.93 -11.62
N PRO A 90 5.98 -15.24 -10.51
CA PRO A 90 6.93 -14.13 -10.50
C PRO A 90 8.39 -14.58 -10.67
N ILE A 91 8.62 -15.88 -10.90
CA ILE A 91 9.95 -16.48 -11.09
C ILE A 91 9.96 -17.23 -12.42
N SER A 92 10.82 -16.79 -13.34
CA SER A 92 11.13 -17.50 -14.59
C SER A 92 12.51 -18.15 -14.51
N TYR A 93 12.62 -19.44 -14.82
CA TYR A 93 13.89 -20.16 -14.88
C TYR A 93 13.91 -21.12 -16.08
N GLY A 94 15.11 -21.47 -16.55
CA GLY A 94 15.28 -22.42 -17.65
C GLY A 94 16.72 -22.91 -17.73
N SER A 95 16.90 -24.11 -18.30
CA SER A 95 18.22 -24.66 -18.62
C SER A 95 18.34 -24.88 -20.13
N PRO A 96 19.54 -24.69 -20.72
CA PRO A 96 19.80 -25.16 -22.07
C PRO A 96 19.61 -26.68 -22.13
N LYS A 97 19.08 -27.19 -23.26
CA LYS A 97 19.06 -28.63 -23.50
C LYS A 97 20.49 -29.17 -23.41
N PRO A 98 20.74 -30.29 -22.71
CA PRO A 98 22.05 -30.92 -22.70
C PRO A 98 22.44 -31.25 -24.15
N LYS A 99 23.71 -30.99 -24.48
CA LYS A 99 24.30 -31.36 -25.77
C LYS A 99 24.68 -32.84 -25.78
#